data_AF-A0A7C6VUT9-F1
#
_entry.id   AF-A0A7C6VUT9-F1
#
_cell.length_a   1.000
_cell.length_b   1.000
_cell.length_c   1.000
_cell.angle_alpha   90.00
_cell.angle_beta   90.00
_cell.angle_gamma   90.00
#
_symmetry.space_group_name_H-M   'P 1'
#
loop_
_entity.id
_entity.type
_entity.pdbx_description
1 polymer ?
#
loop_
_entity_poly.entity_id
_entity_poly.type
_entity_poly.pdbx_seq_one_letter_code
_entity_poly.pdbx_strand_id
1 'polypeptide(L)'
;MILDADSEARRRYILVRNPEEAKRDALKREKIVKEVERRLEELKQLDGQPQRKAACALRSHSVYGRCIRPTKTGKLMLDKAKIRTEAQFDGKFFVSTSCFGLSAEDVVFGYKQLSETERVFRDMKHLIDIRPVRHRLPDRIKAHVLLCWLGMLLILVAEQETDHRCTMAI
;
A
#
# COMPACT_ATOMS: atom_id res chain seq x y z
N MET A 1 -7.95 -12.56 18.69
CA MET A 1 -8.82 -12.04 19.77
C MET A 1 -10.21 -11.92 19.19
N ILE A 2 -11.19 -12.59 19.79
CA ILE A 2 -12.60 -12.49 19.36
C ILE A 2 -13.26 -11.50 20.31
N LEU A 3 -13.74 -10.38 19.76
CA LEU A 3 -14.55 -9.43 20.50
C LEU A 3 -16.02 -9.74 20.19
N ASP A 4 -16.80 -9.85 21.25
CA ASP A 4 -18.25 -10.08 21.32
C ASP A 4 -18.74 -11.48 20.90
N ALA A 5 -19.43 -12.14 21.83
CA ALA A 5 -19.94 -13.50 21.66
C ALA A 5 -21.38 -13.54 21.09
N ASP A 6 -22.07 -12.40 20.98
CA ASP A 6 -23.55 -12.40 20.86
C ASP A 6 -24.17 -11.31 19.95
N SER A 7 -23.51 -10.93 18.84
CA SER A 7 -24.07 -9.98 17.87
C SER A 7 -23.80 -10.42 16.43
N GLU A 8 -24.77 -10.23 15.52
CA GLU A 8 -24.66 -10.45 14.06
C GLU A 8 -23.47 -9.67 13.42
N ALA A 9 -22.86 -8.73 14.16
CA ALA A 9 -21.66 -8.00 13.79
C ALA A 9 -20.35 -8.62 14.32
N ARG A 10 -20.31 -9.92 14.62
CA ARG A 10 -19.10 -10.59 15.10
C ARG A 10 -17.96 -10.43 14.09
N ARG A 11 -16.85 -9.83 14.52
CA ARG A 11 -15.63 -9.68 13.71
C ARG A 11 -14.45 -10.41 14.33
N ARG A 12 -13.78 -11.21 13.53
CA ARG A 12 -12.50 -11.83 13.87
C ARG A 12 -11.36 -10.97 13.33
N TYR A 13 -10.44 -10.60 14.22
CA TYR A 13 -9.22 -9.88 13.85
C TYR A 13 -8.02 -10.81 13.90
N ILE A 14 -7.27 -10.84 12.79
CA ILE A 14 -6.05 -11.63 12.63
C ILE A 14 -4.89 -10.66 12.47
N LEU A 15 -3.92 -10.72 13.39
CA LEU A 15 -2.66 -9.99 13.28
C LEU A 15 -1.66 -10.83 12.51
N VAL A 16 -1.15 -10.30 11.40
CA VAL A 16 -0.17 -10.97 10.54
C VAL A 16 1.12 -10.18 10.57
N ARG A 17 2.24 -10.90 10.56
CA ARG A 17 3.57 -10.33 10.38
C ARG A 17 4.23 -10.95 9.14
N ASN A 18 4.54 -10.13 8.16
CA ASN A 18 5.31 -10.51 6.98
C ASN A 18 6.77 -10.05 7.14
N PRO A 19 7.75 -10.96 7.30
CA PRO A 19 9.15 -10.59 7.51
C PRO A 19 9.78 -9.91 6.28
N GLU A 20 9.37 -10.28 5.07
CA GLU A 20 9.89 -9.68 3.84
C GLU A 20 9.36 -8.25 3.64
N GLU A 21 8.08 -8.02 3.93
CA GLU A 21 7.53 -6.66 3.88
C GLU A 21 8.13 -5.79 5.00
N ALA A 22 8.41 -6.36 6.18
CA ALA A 22 9.10 -5.63 7.24
C ALA A 22 10.49 -5.12 6.80
N LYS A 23 11.26 -5.92 6.05
CA LYS A 23 12.54 -5.48 5.46
C LYS A 23 12.32 -4.35 4.45
N ARG A 24 11.34 -4.47 3.56
CA ARG A 24 11.01 -3.45 2.56
C ARG A 24 10.60 -2.13 3.20
N ASP A 25 9.77 -2.19 4.23
CA ASP A 25 9.29 -1.01 4.96
C ASP A 25 10.42 -0.35 5.75
N ALA A 26 11.31 -1.14 6.35
CA ALA A 26 12.52 -0.63 7.00
C ALA A 26 13.41 0.14 6.00
N LEU A 27 13.64 -0.43 4.81
CA LEU A 27 14.41 0.23 3.74
C LEU A 27 13.74 1.52 3.24
N LYS A 28 12.41 1.52 3.06
CA LYS A 28 11.64 2.71 2.67
C LYS A 28 11.76 3.79 3.75
N ARG A 29 11.61 3.43 5.03
CA ARG A 29 11.75 4.37 6.15
C ARG A 29 13.15 4.96 6.20
N GLU A 30 14.19 4.14 6.02
CA GLU A 30 15.57 4.64 6.01
C GLU A 30 15.78 5.69 4.90
N LYS A 31 15.26 5.43 3.70
CA LYS A 31 15.29 6.41 2.59
C LYS A 31 14.54 7.70 2.94
N ILE A 32 13.36 7.60 3.55
CA ILE A 32 12.57 8.75 3.99
C ILE A 32 13.34 9.56 5.03
N VAL A 33 13.93 8.91 6.04
CA VAL A 33 14.70 9.58 7.09
C VAL A 33 15.91 10.30 6.51
N LYS A 34 16.68 9.66 5.62
CA LYS A 34 17.82 10.28 4.93
C LYS A 34 17.42 11.51 4.12
N GLU A 35 16.29 11.45 3.41
CA GLU A 35 15.80 12.60 2.64
C GLU A 35 15.32 13.74 3.55
N VAL A 36 14.69 13.41 4.70
CA VAL A 36 14.32 14.41 5.71
C VAL A 36 15.56 15.07 6.31
N GLU A 37 16.59 14.30 6.64
CA GLU A 37 17.87 14.80 7.14
C GLU A 37 18.49 15.80 6.15
N ARG A 38 18.58 15.41 4.87
CA ARG A 38 19.09 16.26 3.79
C ARG A 38 18.32 17.60 3.71
N ARG A 39 16.98 17.55 3.73
CA ARG A 39 16.15 18.76 3.66
C ARG A 39 16.25 19.62 4.92
N LEU A 40 16.39 19.02 6.10
CA LEU A 40 16.60 19.77 7.34
C LEU A 40 17.95 20.49 7.33
N GLU A 41 18.99 19.88 6.76
CA GLU A 41 20.31 20.48 6.60
C GLU A 41 20.30 21.64 5.60
N GLU A 42 19.61 21.49 4.46
CA GLU A 42 19.41 22.57 3.47
C GLU A 42 18.70 23.79 4.06
N LEU A 43 17.75 23.58 4.97
CA LEU A 43 16.98 24.66 5.57
C LEU A 43 17.82 25.58 6.49
N LYS A 44 19.00 25.12 6.94
CA LYS A 44 19.96 25.85 7.81
C LYS A 44 19.27 26.76 8.85
N GLN A 45 18.24 26.25 9.54
CA GLN A 45 17.48 27.04 10.50
C GLN A 45 18.33 27.35 11.74
N LEU A 46 18.56 28.65 11.96
CA LEU A 46 19.08 29.20 13.22
C LEU A 46 17.94 29.30 14.26
N ASP A 47 18.28 29.14 15.53
CA ASP A 47 17.30 29.26 16.62
C ASP A 47 16.64 30.65 16.63
N GLY A 48 15.30 30.68 16.72
CA GLY A 48 14.52 31.93 16.79
C GLY A 48 14.20 32.62 15.46
N GLN A 49 14.58 32.07 14.30
CA GLN A 49 14.18 32.65 13.01
C GLN A 49 12.72 32.36 12.61
N PRO A 50 12.03 33.30 11.93
CA PRO A 50 10.68 33.09 11.43
C PRO A 50 10.64 31.90 10.44
N GLN A 51 9.55 31.13 10.49
CA GLN A 51 9.37 29.94 9.66
C GLN A 51 9.35 30.34 8.17
N ARG A 52 10.46 30.04 7.46
CA ARG A 52 10.55 30.20 6.01
C ARG A 52 9.48 29.32 5.32
N LYS A 53 8.99 29.75 4.15
CA LYS A 53 8.00 28.99 3.34
C LYS A 53 8.39 27.52 3.13
N ALA A 54 9.67 27.25 2.92
CA ALA A 54 10.20 25.90 2.74
C ALA A 54 10.07 25.00 4.00
N ALA A 55 10.17 25.58 5.20
CA ALA A 55 9.97 24.83 6.45
C ALA A 55 8.50 24.50 6.69
N CYS A 56 7.59 25.41 6.35
CA CYS A 56 6.15 25.15 6.39
C CYS A 56 5.76 24.04 5.40
N ALA A 57 6.32 24.07 4.18
CA ALA A 57 6.09 23.03 3.17
C ALA A 57 6.59 21.65 3.60
N LEU A 58 7.76 21.59 4.25
CA LEU A 58 8.29 20.33 4.78
C LEU A 58 7.43 19.78 5.91
N ARG A 59 6.90 20.65 6.78
CA ARG A 59 6.00 20.27 7.88
C ARG A 59 4.62 19.81 7.38
N SER A 60 4.09 20.43 6.32
CA SER A 60 2.79 20.07 5.75
C SER A 60 2.84 18.86 4.81
N HIS A 61 4.03 18.40 4.44
CA HIS A 61 4.19 17.23 3.60
C HIS A 61 3.70 15.97 4.32
N SER A 62 2.83 15.18 3.69
CA SER A 62 2.18 14.00 4.27
C SER A 62 3.16 12.95 4.81
N VAL A 63 4.22 12.66 4.04
CA VAL A 63 5.26 11.68 4.41
C VAL A 63 6.28 12.26 5.40
N TYR A 64 6.94 13.35 5.03
CA TYR A 64 8.05 13.92 5.82
C TYR A 64 7.61 14.60 7.12
N GLY A 65 6.46 15.28 7.12
CA GLY A 65 5.95 15.98 8.28
C GLY A 65 5.68 15.07 9.48
N ARG A 66 5.41 13.78 9.24
CA ARG A 66 5.19 12.78 10.29
C ARG A 66 6.45 12.48 11.10
N CYS A 67 7.63 12.55 10.46
CA CYS A 67 8.94 12.26 11.06
C CYS A 67 9.58 13.48 11.75
N ILE A 68 8.93 14.66 11.71
CA ILE A 68 9.51 15.92 12.16
C ILE A 68 8.71 16.46 13.35
N ARG A 69 9.40 17.08 14.31
CA ARG A 69 8.80 17.84 15.40
C ARG A 69 9.45 19.23 15.54
N PRO A 70 8.68 20.27 15.87
CA PRO A 70 9.25 21.55 16.24
C PRO A 70 9.83 21.50 17.66
N THR A 71 10.94 22.21 17.88
CA THR A 71 11.52 22.46 19.20
C THR A 71 10.90 23.71 19.82
N LYS A 72 11.11 23.93 21.13
CA LYS A 72 10.66 25.14 21.84
C LYS A 72 11.14 26.44 21.19
N THR A 73 12.27 26.41 20.48
CA THR A 73 12.87 27.53 19.74
C THR A 73 12.32 27.70 18.31
N GLY A 74 11.33 26.88 17.90
CA GLY A 74 10.74 26.92 16.55
C GLY A 74 11.51 26.14 15.48
N LYS A 75 12.70 25.61 15.82
CA LYS A 75 13.54 24.80 14.93
C LYS A 75 12.96 23.40 14.68
N LEU A 76 12.91 22.97 13.43
CA LEU A 76 12.48 21.62 13.07
C LEU A 76 13.59 20.59 13.35
N MET A 77 13.23 19.50 14.02
CA MET A 77 14.13 18.39 14.32
C MET A 77 13.44 17.06 14.04
N LEU A 78 14.25 16.02 13.83
CA LEU A 78 13.76 14.65 13.68
C LEU A 78 13.13 14.14 14.98
N ASP A 79 11.97 13.54 14.85
CA ASP A 79 11.27 12.86 15.92
C ASP A 79 11.67 11.39 15.97
N LYS A 80 12.78 11.11 16.68
CA LYS A 80 13.29 9.75 16.87
C LYS A 80 12.28 8.84 17.60
N ALA A 81 11.38 9.39 18.41
CA ALA A 81 10.39 8.61 19.12
C ALA A 81 9.32 8.09 18.15
N LYS A 82 8.80 8.95 17.27
CA LYS A 82 7.85 8.53 16.23
C LYS A 82 8.44 7.51 15.26
N ILE A 83 9.69 7.71 14.83
CA ILE A 83 10.41 6.77 13.96
C ILE A 83 10.51 5.39 14.62
N ARG A 84 10.79 5.32 15.93
CA ARG A 84 10.83 4.06 16.69
C ARG A 84 9.46 3.41 16.78
N THR A 85 8.41 4.19 17.04
CA THR A 85 7.04 3.67 17.10
C THR A 85 6.61 3.11 15.74
N GLU A 86 6.92 3.79 14.65
CA GLU A 86 6.63 3.30 13.29
C GLU A 86 7.39 2.02 12.96
N ALA A 87 8.66 1.91 13.35
CA ALA A 87 9.45 0.69 13.17
C ALA A 87 8.83 -0.55 13.84
N GLN A 88 8.03 -0.38 14.90
CA GLN A 88 7.34 -1.50 15.54
C GLN A 88 6.19 -2.07 14.69
N PHE A 89 5.66 -1.29 13.74
CA PHE A 89 4.56 -1.68 12.87
C PHE A 89 5.01 -2.21 11.51
N ASP A 90 6.32 -2.26 11.25
CA ASP A 90 6.88 -2.76 10.00
C ASP A 90 6.41 -4.18 9.66
N GLY A 91 5.86 -4.34 8.45
CA GLY A 91 5.36 -5.61 7.95
C GLY A 91 4.23 -6.23 8.78
N LYS A 92 3.62 -5.47 9.70
CA LYS A 92 2.45 -5.92 10.48
C LYS A 92 1.18 -5.35 9.89
N PHE A 93 0.18 -6.20 9.72
CA PHE A 93 -1.14 -5.78 9.26
C PHE A 93 -2.23 -6.60 9.94
N PHE A 94 -3.44 -6.03 9.95
CA PHE A 94 -4.63 -6.67 10.49
C PHE A 94 -5.59 -7.03 9.37
N VAL A 95 -6.10 -8.25 9.43
CA VAL A 95 -7.22 -8.68 8.57
C VAL A 95 -8.45 -8.83 9.46
N SER A 96 -9.52 -8.11 9.12
CA SER A 96 -10.83 -8.27 9.73
C SER A 96 -11.68 -9.17 8.85
N THR A 97 -12.30 -10.18 9.44
CA THR A 97 -13.17 -11.11 8.72
C THR A 97 -14.39 -11.47 9.55
N SER A 98 -15.54 -11.62 8.87
CA SER A 98 -16.76 -12.21 9.42
C SER A 98 -16.81 -13.73 9.22
N CYS A 99 -15.82 -14.32 8.54
CA CYS A 99 -15.76 -15.76 8.30
C CYS A 99 -15.06 -16.48 9.47
N PHE A 100 -15.83 -17.20 10.27
CA PHE A 100 -15.33 -17.96 11.43
C PHE A 100 -14.92 -19.40 11.10
N GLY A 101 -15.42 -19.97 10.00
CA GLY A 101 -15.13 -21.35 9.59
C GLY A 101 -13.80 -21.57 8.88
N LEU A 102 -13.10 -20.49 8.49
CA LEU A 102 -11.79 -20.58 7.83
C LEU A 102 -10.65 -20.51 8.84
N SER A 103 -9.54 -21.20 8.54
CA SER A 103 -8.32 -21.05 9.33
C SER A 103 -7.76 -19.62 9.21
N ALA A 104 -6.92 -19.20 10.16
CA ALA A 104 -6.29 -17.90 10.05
C ALA A 104 -5.39 -17.80 8.82
N GLU A 105 -4.75 -18.91 8.43
CA GLU A 105 -3.87 -19.01 7.28
C GLU A 105 -4.64 -18.83 5.98
N ASP A 106 -5.78 -19.50 5.82
CA ASP A 106 -6.62 -19.40 4.61
C ASP A 106 -7.18 -18.00 4.41
N VAL A 107 -7.59 -17.34 5.49
CA VAL A 107 -8.08 -15.95 5.43
C VAL A 107 -6.97 -15.02 4.94
N VAL A 108 -5.75 -15.20 5.45
CA VAL A 108 -4.58 -14.39 5.06
C VAL A 108 -4.12 -14.73 3.65
N PHE A 109 -4.20 -15.99 3.25
CA PHE A 109 -3.91 -16.44 1.89
C PHE A 109 -4.91 -15.84 0.89
N GLY A 110 -6.21 -15.91 1.18
CA GLY A 110 -7.25 -15.26 0.37
C GLY A 110 -7.05 -13.75 0.28
N TYR A 111 -6.68 -13.10 1.39
CA TYR A 111 -6.34 -11.67 1.37
C TYR A 111 -5.14 -11.36 0.46
N LYS A 112 -4.11 -12.20 0.45
CA LYS A 112 -2.97 -12.05 -0.47
C LYS A 112 -3.36 -12.29 -1.93
N GLN A 113 -4.28 -13.20 -2.21
CA GLN A 113 -4.77 -13.42 -3.58
C GLN A 113 -5.54 -12.22 -4.14
N LEU A 114 -6.12 -11.38 -3.28
CA LEU A 114 -6.79 -10.16 -3.71
C LEU A 114 -5.83 -9.22 -4.47
N SER A 115 -4.58 -9.08 -4.03
CA SER A 115 -3.61 -8.23 -4.74
C SER A 115 -3.23 -8.79 -6.10
N GLU A 116 -3.12 -10.12 -6.24
CA GLU A 116 -2.92 -10.76 -7.54
C GLU A 116 -4.12 -10.51 -8.45
N THR A 117 -5.34 -10.59 -7.91
CA THR A 117 -6.57 -10.32 -8.65
C THR A 117 -6.64 -8.86 -9.11
N GLU A 118 -6.35 -7.90 -8.24
CA GLU A 118 -6.26 -6.48 -8.59
C GLU A 118 -5.20 -6.21 -9.66
N ARG A 119 -4.06 -6.90 -9.59
CA ARG A 119 -3.02 -6.83 -10.61
C ARG A 119 -3.54 -7.34 -11.95
N VAL A 120 -4.17 -8.52 -11.99
CA VAL A 120 -4.76 -9.05 -13.22
C VAL A 120 -5.76 -8.06 -13.83
N PHE A 121 -6.62 -7.44 -13.02
CA PHE A 121 -7.54 -6.39 -13.48
C PHE A 121 -6.84 -5.11 -13.95
N ARG A 122 -5.65 -4.79 -13.43
CA ARG A 122 -4.84 -3.66 -13.86
C ARG A 122 -4.16 -3.98 -15.20
N ASP A 123 -3.53 -5.13 -15.29
CA ASP A 123 -2.88 -5.64 -16.50
C ASP A 123 -3.92 -5.76 -17.63
N MET A 124 -5.15 -6.18 -17.32
CA MET A 124 -6.29 -6.15 -18.23
C MET A 124 -6.52 -4.76 -18.87
N LYS A 125 -6.43 -3.69 -18.07
CA LYS A 125 -6.68 -2.32 -18.54
C LYS A 125 -5.53 -1.78 -19.38
N HIS A 126 -4.31 -2.31 -19.19
CA HIS A 126 -3.10 -1.79 -19.83
C HIS A 126 -2.58 -2.65 -20.98
N LEU A 127 -2.58 -3.98 -20.86
CA LEU A 127 -2.06 -4.94 -21.84
C LEU A 127 -3.09 -5.26 -22.94
N ILE A 128 -4.36 -5.41 -22.56
CA ILE A 128 -5.46 -5.71 -23.50
C ILE A 128 -6.11 -4.40 -24.02
N ASP A 129 -5.60 -3.24 -23.57
CA ASP A 129 -6.04 -1.89 -23.92
C ASP A 129 -7.57 -1.76 -24.02
N ILE A 130 -8.27 -2.17 -22.95
CA ILE A 130 -9.73 -1.99 -22.75
C ILE A 130 -10.12 -0.49 -22.69
N ARG A 131 -9.21 0.42 -23.02
CA ARG A 131 -9.53 1.84 -23.17
C ARG A 131 -10.70 2.04 -24.13
N PRO A 132 -11.51 3.09 -23.89
CA PRO A 132 -12.94 3.02 -24.12
C PRO A 132 -13.25 2.88 -25.60
N VAL A 133 -13.58 1.66 -26.00
CA VAL A 133 -14.38 1.46 -27.20
C VAL A 133 -15.76 1.98 -26.83
N ARG A 134 -16.16 3.09 -27.45
CA ARG A 134 -17.46 3.74 -27.21
C ARG A 134 -18.59 2.90 -27.78
N HIS A 135 -18.78 1.71 -27.24
CA HIS A 135 -19.91 0.84 -27.53
C HIS A 135 -21.17 1.51 -26.97
N ARG A 136 -22.08 1.91 -27.86
CA ARG A 136 -23.37 2.51 -27.49
C ARG A 136 -24.49 1.46 -27.31
N LEU A 137 -24.27 0.25 -27.85
CA LEU A 137 -25.23 -0.84 -27.83
C LEU A 137 -24.91 -1.81 -26.68
N PRO A 138 -25.89 -2.22 -25.86
CA PRO A 138 -25.67 -3.06 -24.69
C PRO A 138 -25.04 -4.41 -25.05
N ASP A 139 -25.42 -5.02 -26.17
CA ASP A 139 -24.89 -6.32 -26.58
C ASP A 139 -23.42 -6.26 -26.98
N ARG A 140 -22.98 -5.14 -27.59
CA ARG A 140 -21.57 -4.93 -27.93
C ARG A 140 -20.71 -4.73 -26.69
N ILE A 141 -21.26 -4.08 -25.65
CA ILE A 141 -20.59 -3.94 -24.35
C ILE A 141 -20.39 -5.33 -23.73
N LYS A 142 -21.44 -6.14 -23.66
CA LYS A 142 -21.38 -7.51 -23.10
C LYS A 142 -20.37 -8.39 -23.85
N ALA A 143 -20.42 -8.37 -25.19
CA ALA A 143 -19.51 -9.14 -26.03
C ALA A 143 -18.05 -8.71 -25.84
N HIS A 144 -17.78 -7.40 -25.77
CA HIS A 144 -16.42 -6.89 -25.54
C HIS A 144 -15.87 -7.31 -24.18
N VAL A 145 -16.65 -7.14 -23.10
CA VAL A 145 -16.26 -7.58 -21.76
C VAL A 145 -15.97 -9.08 -21.71
N LEU A 146 -16.80 -9.90 -22.37
CA LEU A 146 -16.59 -11.34 -22.46
C LEU A 146 -15.29 -11.69 -23.20
N LEU A 147 -15.02 -11.08 -24.35
CA LEU A 147 -13.79 -11.30 -25.11
C LEU A 147 -12.55 -10.92 -24.31
N CYS A 148 -12.60 -9.79 -23.60
CA CYS A 148 -11.52 -9.36 -22.72
C CYS A 148 -11.28 -10.34 -21.57
N TRP A 149 -12.35 -10.86 -20.96
CA TRP A 149 -12.24 -11.88 -19.91
C TRP A 149 -11.66 -13.19 -20.44
N LEU A 150 -12.06 -13.64 -21.63
CA LEU A 150 -11.49 -14.83 -22.29
C LEU A 150 -10.01 -14.63 -22.62
N GLY A 151 -9.62 -13.45 -23.13
CA GLY A 151 -8.22 -13.10 -23.37
C GLY A 151 -7.39 -13.17 -22.08
N MET A 152 -7.92 -12.69 -20.96
CA MET A 152 -7.27 -12.82 -19.66
C MET A 152 -7.13 -14.28 -19.22
N LEU A 153 -8.17 -15.09 -19.37
CA LEU A 153 -8.12 -16.50 -19.01
C LEU A 153 -7.00 -17.22 -19.77
N LEU A 154 -6.86 -16.93 -21.06
CA LEU A 154 -5.78 -17.50 -21.89
C LEU A 154 -4.39 -17.07 -21.40
N ILE A 155 -4.20 -15.79 -21.06
CA ILE A 155 -2.93 -15.30 -20.51
C ILE A 155 -2.61 -16.00 -19.19
N LEU A 156 -3.59 -16.10 -18.28
CA LEU A 156 -3.41 -16.75 -16.97
C LEU A 156 -3.03 -18.23 -17.11
N VAL A 157 -3.71 -18.97 -18.00
CA VAL A 157 -3.39 -20.37 -18.27
C VAL A 157 -1.98 -20.49 -18.86
N ALA A 158 -1.63 -19.62 -19.82
CA ALA A 158 -0.30 -19.63 -20.41
C ALA A 158 0.81 -19.36 -19.38
N GLU A 159 0.60 -18.41 -18.45
CA GLU A 159 1.54 -18.12 -17.36
C GLU A 159 1.67 -19.30 -16.37
N GLN A 160 0.56 -19.99 -16.06
CA GLN A 160 0.58 -21.17 -15.19
C GLN A 160 1.35 -22.34 -15.82
N GLU A 161 1.12 -22.62 -17.10
CA GLU A 161 1.76 -23.73 -17.81
C GLU A 161 3.27 -23.48 -18.07
N THR A 162 3.68 -22.23 -18.23
CA THR A 162 5.08 -21.89 -18.55
C THR A 162 5.94 -21.63 -17.31
N ASP A 163 5.35 -21.56 -16.11
CA ASP A 163 5.97 -21.07 -14.86
C ASP A 163 6.73 -19.73 -15.06
N HIS A 164 6.39 -19.01 -16.13
CA HIS A 164 6.98 -17.75 -16.54
C HIS A 164 5.89 -16.71 -16.38
N ARG A 165 5.98 -15.94 -15.30
CA ARG A 165 5.20 -14.73 -15.16
C ARG A 165 5.63 -13.81 -16.29
N CYS A 166 4.72 -13.50 -17.22
CA CYS A 166 4.93 -12.52 -18.28
C CYS A 166 4.90 -11.11 -17.66
N THR A 167 5.86 -10.85 -16.77
CA THR A 167 6.16 -9.54 -16.21
C THR A 167 7.00 -8.80 -17.24
N MET A 168 6.36 -8.27 -18.29
CA MET A 168 6.98 -7.15 -19.00
C MET A 168 6.83 -5.91 -18.14
N ALA A 169 7.99 -5.35 -17.80
CA ALA A 169 8.16 -4.13 -17.04
C ALA A 169 7.29 -2.99 -17.59
N ILE A 170 6.43 -2.45 -16.73
CA ILE A 170 5.99 -1.05 -16.73
C ILE A 170 6.02 -0.56 -15.29
#